data_AF-A0A963CMR3-F1
#
_entry.id   AF-A0A963CMR3-F1
#
_cell.length_a   1.000
_cell.length_b   1.000
_cell.length_c   1.000
_cell.angle_alpha   90.00
_cell.angle_beta   90.00
_cell.angle_gamma   90.00
#
_symmetry.space_group_name_H-M   'P 1'
#
loop_
_entity.id
_entity.type
_entity.pdbx_description
1 polymer ?
#
loop_
_entity_poly.entity_id
_entity_poly.type
_entity_poly.pdbx_seq_one_letter_code
_entity_poly.pdbx_strand_id
1 'polypeptide(L)'
;VAYRGTGFEEIYFPHEYTPNSGSYFSTGDVSKEKYMFDRTLFEQNLAFVGRHIREGDGRPLFNYVLTIYGHFPFRLDTEKRPWVTHALNTKPVDKELMVIVNQVYYRSEALAWYLQEVHRLDPNAVVLIVADHLPPLKNRRAAYSRLRYLGDRKDAANLTLLAVYDRGSPVEIGVLPQHGLPGLLFNLLSGGRWCKGEACKRSPQTLEADYLQLMAHAVDAGS
;
A
#
# COMPACT_ATOMS: atom_id res chain seq x y z
N VAL A 1 3.00 -20.42 0.17
CA VAL A 1 3.18 -20.88 1.57
C VAL A 1 2.87 -19.76 2.55
N ALA A 2 3.53 -18.59 2.46
CA ALA A 2 3.32 -17.46 3.39
C ALA A 2 1.85 -17.01 3.58
N TYR A 3 1.17 -16.52 2.53
CA TYR A 3 -0.21 -15.99 2.66
C TYR A 3 -1.24 -17.03 3.17
N ARG A 4 -1.11 -18.30 2.76
CA ARG A 4 -1.96 -19.38 3.29
C ARG A 4 -1.67 -19.62 4.77
N GLY A 5 -0.39 -19.58 5.18
CA GLY A 5 0.00 -19.68 6.59
C GLY A 5 -0.51 -18.53 7.46
N THR A 6 -0.77 -17.37 6.87
CA THR A 6 -1.39 -16.22 7.56
C THR A 6 -2.92 -16.18 7.42
N GLY A 7 -3.55 -17.24 6.91
CA GLY A 7 -5.00 -17.38 6.88
C GLY A 7 -5.71 -16.78 5.66
N PHE A 8 -5.00 -16.38 4.60
CA PHE A 8 -5.68 -16.00 3.35
C PHE A 8 -6.23 -17.24 2.65
N GLU A 9 -7.55 -17.22 2.39
CA GLU A 9 -8.24 -18.24 1.60
C GLU A 9 -7.78 -18.21 0.13
N GLU A 10 -7.61 -17.00 -0.41
CA GLU A 10 -7.35 -16.75 -1.83
C GLU A 10 -6.13 -15.85 -2.03
N ILE A 11 -5.39 -16.10 -3.11
CA ILE A 11 -4.23 -15.31 -3.52
C ILE A 11 -4.24 -15.23 -5.05
N TYR A 12 -4.13 -14.02 -5.57
CA TYR A 12 -4.21 -13.77 -7.00
C TYR A 12 -2.98 -13.02 -7.50
N PHE A 13 -2.39 -13.51 -8.59
CA PHE A 13 -1.29 -12.86 -9.31
C PHE A 13 -1.73 -12.62 -10.76
N PRO A 14 -1.12 -11.65 -11.48
CA PRO A 14 -1.46 -11.43 -12.88
C PRO A 14 -1.35 -12.71 -13.71
N HIS A 15 -2.33 -12.96 -14.59
CA HIS A 15 -2.36 -14.15 -15.44
C HIS A 15 -1.10 -14.35 -16.28
N GLU A 16 -0.46 -13.26 -16.71
CA GLU A 16 0.78 -13.25 -17.47
C GLU A 16 1.94 -13.93 -16.71
N TYR A 17 1.88 -13.97 -15.39
CA TYR A 17 2.88 -14.62 -14.53
C TYR A 17 2.40 -15.97 -13.99
N THR A 18 1.09 -16.19 -13.97
CA THR A 18 0.46 -17.40 -13.41
C THR A 18 -0.72 -17.89 -14.25
N PRO A 19 -0.48 -18.37 -15.49
CA PRO A 19 -1.54 -18.63 -16.47
C PRO A 19 -2.56 -19.69 -16.04
N ASN A 20 -2.20 -20.59 -15.11
CA ASN A 20 -3.05 -21.69 -14.65
C ASN A 20 -3.66 -21.47 -13.25
N SER A 21 -3.54 -20.27 -12.67
CA SER A 21 -3.92 -20.00 -11.27
C SER A 21 -5.39 -19.64 -11.05
N GLY A 22 -6.18 -19.45 -12.12
CA GLY A 22 -7.56 -18.96 -11.99
C GLY A 22 -7.66 -17.54 -11.43
N SER A 23 -6.62 -16.71 -11.66
CA SER A 23 -6.65 -15.30 -11.28
C SER A 23 -7.83 -14.52 -11.89
N TYR A 24 -8.07 -13.31 -11.40
CA TYR A 24 -9.08 -12.43 -11.98
C TYR A 24 -8.49 -11.25 -12.76
N PHE A 25 -7.15 -11.07 -12.73
CA PHE A 25 -6.54 -9.86 -13.27
C PHE A 25 -5.30 -10.09 -14.12
N SER A 26 -5.07 -9.16 -15.03
CA SER A 26 -3.97 -9.06 -15.98
C SER A 26 -3.06 -7.87 -15.62
N THR A 27 -1.79 -7.93 -16.05
CA THR A 27 -0.86 -6.80 -15.94
C THR A 27 -1.28 -5.57 -16.76
N GLY A 28 -2.19 -5.74 -17.73
CA GLY A 28 -2.42 -4.76 -18.78
C GLY A 28 -1.17 -4.55 -19.64
N ASP A 29 -1.07 -3.37 -20.25
CA ASP A 29 0.07 -3.03 -21.10
C ASP A 29 1.29 -2.54 -20.30
N VAL A 30 2.30 -3.41 -20.25
CA VAL A 30 3.62 -3.20 -19.64
C VAL A 30 4.75 -3.16 -20.68
N SER A 31 4.45 -2.78 -21.92
CA SER A 31 5.45 -2.76 -23.02
C SER A 31 6.54 -1.70 -22.83
N LYS A 32 6.17 -0.50 -22.36
CA LYS A 32 7.08 0.63 -22.10
C LYS A 32 7.38 0.85 -20.60
N GLU A 33 6.52 0.34 -19.73
CA GLU A 33 6.68 0.39 -18.27
C GLU A 33 6.94 -1.01 -17.75
N LYS A 34 7.90 -1.17 -16.82
CA LYS A 34 8.26 -2.52 -16.35
C LYS A 34 7.14 -3.21 -15.57
N TYR A 35 6.30 -2.44 -14.90
CA TYR A 35 5.34 -2.94 -13.93
C TYR A 35 3.95 -2.39 -14.23
N MET A 36 2.93 -3.21 -13.94
CA MET A 36 1.52 -2.86 -14.04
C MET A 36 1.24 -1.56 -13.28
N PHE A 37 0.48 -0.66 -13.91
CA PHE A 37 0.06 0.59 -13.31
C PHE A 37 -1.04 0.39 -12.26
N ASP A 38 -0.99 1.17 -11.19
CA ASP A 38 -1.89 1.03 -10.04
C ASP A 38 -3.37 1.10 -10.43
N ARG A 39 -3.75 2.00 -11.34
CA ARG A 39 -5.14 2.11 -11.81
C ARG A 39 -5.65 0.82 -12.46
N THR A 40 -4.80 0.15 -13.25
CA THR A 40 -5.14 -1.12 -13.90
C THR A 40 -5.41 -2.22 -12.87
N LEU A 41 -4.63 -2.26 -11.77
CA LEU A 41 -4.91 -3.16 -10.65
C LEU A 41 -6.22 -2.80 -9.94
N PHE A 42 -6.40 -1.52 -9.62
CA PHE A 42 -7.54 -1.02 -8.87
C PHE A 42 -8.88 -1.26 -9.58
N GLU A 43 -8.96 -1.07 -10.90
CA GLU A 43 -10.17 -1.36 -11.67
C GLU A 43 -10.57 -2.84 -11.61
N GLN A 44 -9.60 -3.73 -11.77
CA GLN A 44 -9.84 -5.17 -11.73
C GLN A 44 -10.19 -5.64 -10.31
N ASN A 45 -9.55 -5.06 -9.30
CA ASN A 45 -9.87 -5.33 -7.90
C ASN A 45 -11.28 -4.82 -7.53
N LEU A 46 -11.70 -3.63 -7.98
CA LEU A 46 -13.07 -3.15 -7.77
C LEU A 46 -14.10 -4.07 -8.41
N ALA A 47 -13.80 -4.63 -9.59
CA ALA A 47 -14.67 -5.61 -10.22
C ALA A 47 -14.79 -6.89 -9.37
N PHE A 48 -13.68 -7.36 -8.79
CA PHE A 48 -13.66 -8.49 -7.85
C PHE A 48 -14.48 -8.21 -6.59
N VAL A 49 -14.22 -7.08 -5.90
CA VAL A 49 -14.95 -6.67 -4.69
C VAL A 49 -16.44 -6.50 -4.99
N GLY A 50 -16.78 -5.88 -6.11
CA GLY A 50 -18.16 -5.69 -6.51
C GLY A 50 -18.88 -6.99 -6.81
N ARG A 51 -18.18 -7.99 -7.36
CA ARG A 51 -18.73 -9.35 -7.52
C ARG A 51 -18.97 -10.01 -6.17
N HIS A 52 -17.99 -9.96 -5.27
CA HIS A 52 -18.11 -10.51 -3.91
C HIS A 52 -19.33 -9.93 -3.18
N ILE A 53 -19.55 -8.61 -3.26
CA ILE A 53 -20.70 -7.96 -2.61
C ILE A 53 -22.04 -8.39 -3.23
N ARG A 54 -22.12 -8.51 -4.56
CA ARG A 54 -23.38 -8.83 -5.26
C ARG A 54 -23.76 -10.31 -5.23
N GLU A 55 -22.77 -11.18 -5.31
CA GLU A 55 -22.95 -12.62 -5.54
C GLU A 55 -22.57 -13.46 -4.30
N GLY A 56 -21.90 -12.85 -3.32
CA GLY A 56 -21.50 -13.53 -2.09
C GLY A 56 -22.67 -13.81 -1.15
N ASP A 57 -22.36 -14.51 -0.07
CA ASP A 57 -23.27 -14.92 1.01
C ASP A 57 -23.40 -13.85 2.12
N GLY A 58 -22.91 -12.63 1.88
CA GLY A 58 -22.86 -11.54 2.85
C GLY A 58 -21.70 -11.60 3.83
N ARG A 59 -20.75 -12.55 3.69
CA ARG A 59 -19.53 -12.55 4.51
C ARG A 59 -18.66 -11.31 4.23
N PRO A 60 -18.17 -10.62 5.28
CA PRO A 60 -17.22 -9.53 5.12
C PRO A 60 -15.95 -9.97 4.39
N LEU A 61 -15.43 -9.12 3.52
CA LEU A 61 -14.20 -9.38 2.78
C LEU A 61 -13.02 -8.68 3.46
N PHE A 62 -12.00 -9.44 3.83
CA PHE A 62 -10.68 -8.88 4.11
C PHE A 62 -9.85 -8.90 2.82
N ASN A 63 -9.61 -7.72 2.24
CA ASN A 63 -8.90 -7.59 0.97
C ASN A 63 -7.55 -6.88 1.16
N TYR A 64 -6.46 -7.57 0.81
CA TYR A 64 -5.10 -7.03 0.82
C TYR A 64 -4.60 -6.87 -0.61
N VAL A 65 -4.39 -5.63 -1.03
CA VAL A 65 -3.99 -5.28 -2.40
C VAL A 65 -2.58 -4.72 -2.39
N LEU A 66 -1.66 -5.37 -3.12
CA LEU A 66 -0.28 -4.94 -3.23
C LEU A 66 0.00 -4.36 -4.62
N THR A 67 0.26 -3.06 -4.66
CA THR A 67 0.71 -2.36 -5.87
C THR A 67 2.18 -2.61 -6.16
N ILE A 68 2.61 -2.51 -7.42
CA ILE A 68 4.02 -2.65 -7.82
C ILE A 68 4.51 -1.53 -8.76
N TYR A 69 3.62 -0.66 -9.23
CA TYR A 69 4.02 0.50 -10.03
C TYR A 69 4.93 1.43 -9.20
N GLY A 70 5.96 1.99 -9.82
CA GLY A 70 6.95 2.79 -9.10
C GLY A 70 8.04 1.97 -8.41
N HIS A 71 8.14 0.67 -8.67
CA HIS A 71 9.32 -0.11 -8.30
C HIS A 71 10.48 0.13 -9.28
N PHE A 72 11.72 0.00 -8.79
CA PHE A 72 12.94 0.11 -9.61
C PHE A 72 12.90 -0.87 -10.80
N PRO A 73 13.22 -0.45 -12.05
CA PRO A 73 14.03 0.71 -12.44
C PRO A 73 13.23 1.93 -12.90
N PHE A 74 12.04 2.18 -12.34
CA PHE A 74 11.26 3.40 -12.55
C PHE A 74 11.06 3.74 -14.04
N ARG A 75 10.56 2.78 -14.82
CA ARG A 75 10.22 3.04 -16.23
C ARG A 75 8.90 3.81 -16.31
N LEU A 76 8.88 4.84 -17.14
CA LEU A 76 7.72 5.70 -17.37
C LEU A 76 7.43 5.74 -18.86
N ASP A 77 6.19 5.43 -19.22
CA ASP A 77 5.68 5.65 -20.57
C ASP A 77 5.08 7.06 -20.65
N THR A 78 5.83 7.99 -21.22
CA THR A 78 5.44 9.41 -21.28
C THR A 78 4.32 9.68 -22.27
N GLU A 79 3.98 8.75 -23.16
CA GLU A 79 2.80 8.88 -24.03
C GLU A 79 1.52 8.68 -23.23
N LYS A 80 1.54 7.77 -22.25
CA LYS A 80 0.40 7.51 -21.36
C LYS A 80 0.41 8.40 -20.11
N ARG A 81 1.59 8.71 -19.61
CA ARG A 81 1.84 9.47 -18.36
C ARG A 81 2.81 10.61 -18.65
N PRO A 82 2.34 11.67 -19.32
CA PRO A 82 3.15 12.83 -19.63
C PRO A 82 3.77 13.46 -18.38
N TRP A 83 4.75 14.32 -18.58
CA TRP A 83 5.35 15.07 -17.49
C TRP A 83 4.36 16.14 -17.00
N VAL A 84 3.95 16.03 -15.73
CA VAL A 84 3.12 17.05 -15.06
C VAL A 84 3.87 17.72 -13.91
N THR A 85 4.98 17.12 -13.48
CA THR A 85 5.85 17.63 -12.43
C THR A 85 7.09 18.29 -13.04
N HIS A 86 7.53 19.40 -12.45
CA HIS A 86 8.72 20.13 -12.89
C HIS A 86 9.49 20.64 -11.68
N ALA A 87 10.81 20.67 -11.81
CA ALA A 87 11.68 21.24 -10.79
C ALA A 87 11.59 22.77 -10.82
N LEU A 88 11.43 23.39 -9.65
CA LEU A 88 11.44 24.85 -9.51
C LEU A 88 12.85 25.46 -9.57
N ASN A 89 13.89 24.63 -9.42
CA ASN A 89 15.29 25.08 -9.43
C ASN A 89 15.91 25.01 -10.82
N THR A 90 16.81 25.94 -11.11
CA THR A 90 17.59 26.02 -12.37
C THR A 90 18.75 25.04 -12.46
N LYS A 91 19.04 24.30 -11.38
CA LYS A 91 20.08 23.24 -11.39
C LYS A 91 19.50 21.95 -11.98
N PRO A 92 20.31 21.16 -12.72
CA PRO A 92 19.88 19.85 -13.18
C PRO A 92 19.43 18.99 -11.99
N VAL A 93 18.15 18.62 -12.00
CA VAL A 93 17.60 17.64 -11.06
C VAL A 93 17.85 16.24 -11.62
N ASP A 94 18.14 15.30 -10.74
CA ASP A 94 18.33 13.90 -11.10
C ASP A 94 17.10 13.38 -11.88
N LYS A 95 17.33 12.77 -13.05
CA LYS A 95 16.26 12.33 -13.95
C LYS A 95 15.41 11.22 -13.33
N GLU A 96 16.02 10.33 -12.55
CA GLU A 96 15.31 9.24 -11.86
C GLU A 96 14.40 9.83 -10.78
N LEU A 97 14.88 10.82 -10.02
CA LEU A 97 14.04 11.56 -9.07
C LEU A 97 12.84 12.21 -9.76
N MET A 98 13.03 12.85 -10.91
CA MET A 98 11.92 13.43 -11.67
C MET A 98 10.90 12.36 -12.07
N VAL A 99 11.35 11.21 -12.59
CA VAL A 99 10.43 10.11 -12.92
C VAL A 99 9.65 9.65 -11.69
N ILE A 100 10.33 9.42 -10.56
CA ILE A 100 9.71 8.99 -9.31
C ILE A 100 8.63 9.99 -8.87
N VAL A 101 8.95 11.30 -8.88
CA VAL A 101 7.99 12.35 -8.50
C VAL A 101 6.78 12.36 -9.43
N ASN A 102 6.99 12.19 -10.73
CA ASN A 102 5.89 12.09 -11.71
C ASN A 102 5.06 10.81 -11.50
N GLN A 103 5.69 9.69 -11.16
CA GLN A 103 4.98 8.45 -10.83
C GLN A 103 4.16 8.63 -9.54
N VAL A 104 4.69 9.27 -8.50
CA VAL A 104 3.94 9.55 -7.26
C VAL A 104 2.67 10.35 -7.57
N TYR A 105 2.71 11.33 -8.48
CA TYR A 105 1.52 12.05 -8.93
C TYR A 105 0.45 11.10 -9.47
N TYR A 106 0.79 10.29 -10.49
CA TYR A 106 -0.18 9.39 -11.13
C TYR A 106 -0.68 8.28 -10.21
N ARG A 107 0.18 7.79 -9.31
CA ARG A 107 -0.21 6.82 -8.28
C ARG A 107 -1.20 7.42 -7.29
N SER A 108 -0.97 8.67 -6.89
CA SER A 108 -1.87 9.40 -5.98
C SER A 108 -3.23 9.66 -6.63
N GLU A 109 -3.25 10.03 -7.90
CA GLU A 109 -4.48 10.19 -8.68
C GLU A 109 -5.26 8.87 -8.79
N ALA A 110 -4.59 7.78 -9.15
CA ALA A 110 -5.21 6.46 -9.25
C ALA A 110 -5.78 5.99 -7.90
N LEU A 111 -5.03 6.21 -6.82
CA LEU A 111 -5.43 5.87 -5.45
C LEU A 111 -6.64 6.70 -4.99
N ALA A 112 -6.64 8.01 -5.25
CA ALA A 112 -7.74 8.89 -4.88
C ALA A 112 -9.04 8.46 -5.55
N TRP A 113 -8.99 8.09 -6.84
CA TRP A 113 -10.14 7.50 -7.51
C TRP A 113 -10.57 6.17 -6.90
N TYR A 114 -9.62 5.27 -6.62
CA TYR A 114 -9.94 3.95 -6.07
C TYR A 114 -10.67 4.08 -4.72
N LEU A 115 -10.23 5.00 -3.86
CA LEU A 115 -10.91 5.30 -2.60
C LEU A 115 -12.35 5.80 -2.79
N GLN A 116 -12.58 6.66 -3.79
CA GLN A 116 -13.92 7.14 -4.13
C GLN A 116 -14.83 5.98 -4.57
N GLU A 117 -14.32 5.10 -5.44
CA GLU A 117 -15.10 3.96 -5.91
C GLU A 117 -15.33 2.89 -4.84
N VAL A 118 -14.34 2.62 -3.98
CA VAL A 118 -14.53 1.74 -2.82
C VAL A 118 -15.63 2.30 -1.92
N HIS A 119 -15.59 3.61 -1.60
CA HIS A 119 -16.62 4.23 -0.77
C HIS A 119 -18.01 4.18 -1.43
N ARG A 120 -18.10 4.37 -2.75
CA ARG A 120 -19.36 4.26 -3.51
C ARG A 120 -19.90 2.82 -3.50
N LEU A 121 -19.01 1.84 -3.58
CA LEU A 121 -19.34 0.43 -3.65
C LEU A 121 -19.70 -0.16 -2.28
N ASP A 122 -18.96 0.20 -1.24
CA ASP A 122 -19.20 -0.17 0.16
C ASP A 122 -18.92 1.03 1.08
N PRO A 123 -19.97 1.80 1.45
CA PRO A 123 -19.85 2.93 2.37
C PRO A 123 -19.37 2.54 3.76
N ASN A 124 -19.47 1.25 4.14
CA ASN A 124 -19.06 0.75 5.44
C ASN A 124 -17.61 0.24 5.47
N ALA A 125 -16.89 0.30 4.36
CA ALA A 125 -15.52 -0.17 4.26
C ALA A 125 -14.58 0.59 5.21
N VAL A 126 -13.63 -0.14 5.79
CA VAL A 126 -12.45 0.40 6.46
C VAL A 126 -11.26 0.19 5.54
N VAL A 127 -10.59 1.27 5.15
CA VAL A 127 -9.47 1.23 4.19
C VAL A 127 -8.21 1.78 4.85
N LEU A 128 -7.15 0.97 4.87
CA LEU A 128 -5.81 1.37 5.33
C LEU A 128 -4.88 1.36 4.11
N ILE A 129 -4.22 2.50 3.87
CA ILE A 129 -3.21 2.64 2.83
C ILE A 129 -1.86 2.81 3.53
N VAL A 130 -0.93 1.92 3.20
CA VAL A 130 0.39 1.88 3.82
C VAL A 130 1.43 1.87 2.71
N ALA A 131 2.33 2.85 2.72
CA ALA A 131 3.53 2.78 1.91
C ALA A 131 4.59 1.92 2.63
N ASP A 132 5.20 1.01 1.88
CA ASP A 132 6.18 0.03 2.34
C ASP A 132 7.50 0.69 2.75
N HIS A 133 8.07 1.50 1.87
CA HIS A 133 9.32 2.22 2.08
C HIS A 133 9.46 3.42 1.12
N LEU A 134 10.43 4.29 1.37
CA LEU A 134 10.79 5.33 0.40
C LEU A 134 11.45 4.72 -0.85
N PRO A 135 11.22 5.26 -2.05
CA PRO A 135 11.85 4.73 -3.26
C PRO A 135 13.38 4.84 -3.17
N PRO A 136 14.13 3.81 -3.61
CA PRO A 136 15.59 3.89 -3.58
C PRO A 136 16.07 4.95 -4.58
N LEU A 137 16.65 6.04 -4.07
CA LEU A 137 17.38 7.01 -4.88
C LEU A 137 18.86 6.58 -5.03
N LYS A 138 19.53 7.07 -6.08
CA LYS A 138 20.99 6.97 -6.19
C LYS A 138 21.69 7.54 -4.95
N ASN A 139 22.56 6.76 -4.32
CA ASN A 139 23.20 7.04 -3.01
C ASN A 139 22.25 6.94 -1.79
N ARG A 140 21.07 6.32 -1.94
CA ARG A 140 20.13 5.91 -0.88
C ARG A 140 19.84 7.04 0.12
N ARG A 141 20.04 6.79 1.42
CA ARG A 141 19.75 7.72 2.52
C ARG A 141 20.48 9.06 2.40
N ALA A 142 21.69 9.08 1.81
CA ALA A 142 22.42 10.32 1.59
C ALA A 142 21.73 11.24 0.58
N ALA A 143 20.96 10.70 -0.38
CA ALA A 143 20.17 11.52 -1.30
C ALA A 143 19.05 12.26 -0.58
N TYR A 144 18.30 11.56 0.27
CA TYR A 144 17.21 12.16 1.04
C TYR A 144 17.69 13.27 1.99
N SER A 145 18.86 13.11 2.62
CA SER A 145 19.46 14.18 3.42
C SER A 145 19.93 15.37 2.55
N ARG A 146 20.53 15.14 1.38
CA ARG A 146 20.86 16.25 0.46
C ARG A 146 19.63 17.01 -0.02
N LEU A 147 18.50 16.32 -0.17
CA LEU A 147 17.21 16.90 -0.54
C LEU A 147 16.50 17.56 0.65
N ARG A 148 17.06 17.46 1.87
CA ARG A 148 16.45 17.93 3.11
C ARG A 148 15.05 17.37 3.32
N TYR A 149 14.85 16.11 2.96
CA TYR A 149 13.55 15.44 3.03
C TYR A 149 12.98 15.52 4.44
N LEU A 150 11.75 16.04 4.56
CA LEU A 150 11.08 16.35 5.84
C LEU A 150 11.96 17.18 6.80
N GLY A 151 12.75 18.10 6.28
CA GLY A 151 13.58 19.01 7.07
C GLY A 151 14.75 18.35 7.79
N ASP A 152 15.32 17.28 7.22
CA ASP A 152 16.45 16.52 7.79
C ASP A 152 16.16 15.88 9.16
N ARG A 153 14.88 15.62 9.45
CA ARG A 153 14.47 14.83 10.61
C ARG A 153 15.23 13.49 10.65
N LYS A 154 15.73 13.10 11.83
CA LYS A 154 16.62 11.93 12.06
C LYS A 154 16.06 10.61 11.50
N ASP A 155 14.74 10.44 11.57
CA ASP A 155 13.96 9.27 11.14
C ASP A 155 13.17 9.50 9.84
N ALA A 156 13.38 10.61 9.13
CA ALA A 156 12.61 10.95 7.93
C ALA A 156 12.59 9.83 6.88
N ALA A 157 13.70 9.10 6.74
CA ALA A 157 13.81 7.99 5.80
C ALA A 157 12.91 6.78 6.14
N ASN A 158 12.43 6.68 7.38
CA ASN A 158 11.55 5.63 7.88
C ASN A 158 10.09 6.07 7.94
N LEU A 159 9.79 7.35 7.65
CA LEU A 159 8.43 7.88 7.64
C LEU A 159 7.85 7.70 6.24
N THR A 160 6.86 6.84 6.13
CA THR A 160 6.11 6.57 4.90
C THR A 160 4.64 6.97 5.08
N LEU A 161 3.90 7.01 3.98
CA LEU A 161 2.47 7.33 4.00
C LEU A 161 1.68 6.27 4.78
N LEU A 162 0.88 6.73 5.74
CA LEU A 162 -0.26 6.03 6.30
C LEU A 162 -1.50 6.91 6.08
N ALA A 163 -2.49 6.39 5.35
CA ALA A 163 -3.81 7.02 5.25
C ALA A 163 -4.87 6.02 5.68
N VAL A 164 -5.81 6.48 6.51
CA VAL A 164 -6.86 5.62 7.08
C VAL A 164 -8.21 6.26 6.82
N TYR A 165 -9.12 5.46 6.28
CA TYR A 165 -10.52 5.82 6.07
C TYR A 165 -11.39 4.83 6.80
N ASP A 166 -12.25 5.34 7.68
CA ASP A 166 -13.22 4.56 8.44
C ASP A 166 -14.62 4.94 7.96
N ARG A 167 -15.29 4.02 7.23
CA ARG A 167 -16.62 4.24 6.65
C ARG A 167 -16.71 5.55 5.84
N GLY A 168 -15.73 5.75 4.98
CA GLY A 168 -15.58 6.93 4.12
C GLY A 168 -14.98 8.18 4.79
N SER A 169 -14.82 8.19 6.11
CA SER A 169 -14.25 9.36 6.82
C SER A 169 -12.76 9.19 7.07
N PRO A 170 -11.91 10.19 6.75
CA PRO A 170 -10.49 10.12 7.08
C PRO A 170 -10.28 10.12 8.60
N VAL A 171 -9.33 9.31 9.08
CA VAL A 171 -8.97 9.19 10.50
C VAL A 171 -7.54 9.66 10.70
N GLU A 172 -7.33 10.56 11.65
CA GLU A 172 -6.00 11.02 12.04
C GLU A 172 -5.35 10.03 13.03
N ILE A 173 -4.22 9.45 12.65
CA ILE A 173 -3.48 8.44 13.44
C ILE A 173 -2.13 8.98 13.94
N GLY A 174 -1.56 9.98 13.28
CA GLY A 174 -0.19 10.43 13.52
C GLY A 174 0.84 9.41 13.01
N VAL A 175 1.97 9.27 13.72
CA VAL A 175 3.01 8.29 13.38
C VAL A 175 2.72 6.96 14.07
N LEU A 176 2.57 5.91 13.28
CA LEU A 176 2.33 4.55 13.76
C LEU A 176 3.40 3.59 13.23
N PRO A 177 4.10 2.84 14.09
CA PRO A 177 4.94 1.73 13.66
C PRO A 177 4.10 0.69 12.90
N GLN A 178 4.61 0.11 11.81
CA GLN A 178 3.84 -0.84 10.99
C GLN A 178 3.29 -2.04 11.78
N HIS A 179 4.00 -2.52 12.81
CA HIS A 179 3.50 -3.60 13.67
C HIS A 179 2.25 -3.20 14.50
N GLY A 180 1.94 -1.91 14.61
CA GLY A 180 0.73 -1.40 15.26
C GLY A 180 -0.52 -1.44 14.38
N LEU A 181 -0.38 -1.68 13.06
CA LEU A 181 -1.51 -1.70 12.12
C LEU A 181 -2.61 -2.71 12.47
N PRO A 182 -2.31 -3.95 12.90
CA PRO A 182 -3.36 -4.89 13.31
C PRO A 182 -4.19 -4.37 14.48
N GLY A 183 -3.55 -3.76 15.48
CA GLY A 183 -4.24 -3.18 16.63
C GLY A 183 -5.15 -2.02 16.25
N LEU A 184 -4.69 -1.16 15.34
CA LEU A 184 -5.52 -0.09 14.77
C LEU A 184 -6.73 -0.67 14.03
N LEU A 185 -6.53 -1.65 13.15
CA LEU A 185 -7.60 -2.28 12.38
C LEU A 185 -8.66 -2.90 13.31
N PHE A 186 -8.26 -3.67 14.32
CA PHE A 186 -9.21 -4.24 15.29
C PHE A 186 -9.98 -3.17 16.07
N ASN A 187 -9.33 -2.05 16.39
CA ASN A 187 -9.99 -0.95 17.06
C ASN A 187 -11.05 -0.28 16.17
N LEU A 188 -10.76 -0.07 14.89
CA LEU A 188 -11.71 0.48 13.91
C LEU A 188 -12.90 -0.46 13.71
N LEU A 189 -12.63 -1.74 13.44
CA LEU A 189 -13.67 -2.76 13.23
C LEU A 189 -14.57 -2.98 14.46
N SER A 190 -14.04 -2.76 15.66
CA SER A 190 -14.80 -2.91 16.92
C SER A 190 -15.45 -1.62 17.41
N GLY A 191 -15.36 -0.51 16.66
CA GLY A 191 -15.89 0.79 17.08
C GLY A 191 -15.28 1.27 18.41
N GLY A 192 -13.98 1.04 18.61
CA GLY A 192 -13.26 1.44 19.82
C GLY A 192 -13.27 0.43 20.98
N ARG A 193 -14.05 -0.66 20.89
CA ARG A 193 -14.17 -1.62 22.00
C ARG A 193 -12.86 -2.36 22.28
N TRP A 194 -12.06 -2.65 21.25
CA TRP A 194 -10.76 -3.30 21.38
C TRP A 194 -9.82 -2.52 22.30
N CYS A 195 -9.62 -1.22 22.05
CA CYS A 195 -8.75 -0.41 22.91
C CYS A 195 -9.32 -0.15 24.30
N LYS A 196 -10.66 -0.07 24.45
CA LYS A 196 -11.31 0.08 25.75
C LYS A 196 -11.11 -1.13 26.66
N GLY A 197 -10.98 -2.33 26.09
CA GLY A 197 -10.71 -3.58 26.82
C GLY A 197 -9.24 -3.79 27.21
N GLU A 198 -8.45 -2.72 27.42
CA GLU A 198 -7.02 -2.73 27.76
C GLU A 198 -6.03 -3.14 26.64
N ALA A 199 -6.48 -3.70 25.51
CA ALA A 199 -5.58 -4.28 24.49
C ALA A 199 -4.61 -3.27 23.82
N CYS A 200 -4.99 -1.99 23.74
CA CYS A 200 -4.15 -0.95 23.14
C CYS A 200 -3.23 -0.22 24.13
N LYS A 201 -3.29 -0.56 25.42
CA LYS A 201 -2.39 0.01 26.44
C LYS A 201 -1.04 -0.71 26.52
N ARG A 202 -0.78 -1.65 25.61
CA ARG A 202 0.47 -2.39 25.53
C ARG A 202 1.61 -1.44 25.15
N SER A 203 2.72 -1.52 25.88
CA SER A 203 3.88 -0.69 25.60
C SER A 203 4.42 -0.98 24.18
N PRO A 204 5.03 -0.01 23.49
CA PRO A 204 5.67 -0.24 22.20
C PRO A 204 6.66 -1.42 22.22
N GLN A 205 7.37 -1.60 23.33
CA GLN A 205 8.32 -2.71 23.51
C GLN A 205 7.60 -4.07 23.56
N THR A 206 6.43 -4.13 24.18
CA THR A 206 5.60 -5.34 24.21
C THR A 206 5.07 -5.67 22.82
N LEU A 207 4.61 -4.67 22.07
CA LEU A 207 4.10 -4.87 20.71
C LEU A 207 5.21 -5.30 19.73
N GLU A 208 6.41 -4.73 19.86
CA GLU A 208 7.58 -5.12 19.09
C GLU A 208 8.02 -6.55 19.42
N ALA A 209 8.05 -6.92 20.70
CA ALA A 209 8.39 -8.29 21.13
C ALA A 209 7.38 -9.32 20.60
N ASP A 210 6.08 -9.06 20.73
CA ASP A 210 5.02 -9.93 20.21
C ASP A 210 5.12 -10.07 18.68
N TYR A 211 5.41 -8.97 17.97
CA TYR A 211 5.64 -8.98 16.53
C TYR A 211 6.86 -9.84 16.16
N LEU A 212 8.00 -9.65 16.80
CA LEU A 212 9.21 -10.44 16.55
C LEU A 212 8.98 -11.93 16.85
N GLN A 213 8.22 -12.24 17.89
CA GLN A 213 7.84 -13.61 18.23
C GLN A 213 6.94 -14.24 17.16
N LEU A 214 5.91 -13.52 16.69
CA LEU A 214 5.06 -13.94 15.58
C LEU A 214 5.88 -14.19 14.31
N MET A 215 6.81 -13.31 13.98
CA MET A 215 7.69 -13.44 12.82
C MET A 215 8.62 -14.65 12.95
N ALA A 216 9.16 -14.93 14.14
CA ALA A 216 9.99 -16.11 14.37
C ALA A 216 9.19 -17.42 14.12
N HIS A 217 7.97 -17.51 14.65
CA HIS A 217 7.12 -18.68 14.42
C HIS A 217 6.66 -18.84 12.96
N ALA A 218 6.49 -17.75 12.23
CA ALA A 218 6.19 -17.80 10.80
C ALA A 218 7.35 -18.33 9.94
N VAL A 219 8.60 -18.17 10.41
CA VAL A 219 9.80 -18.72 9.75
C VAL A 219 9.92 -20.22 10.02
N ASP A 220 9.65 -20.66 11.25
CA ASP A 220 9.72 -22.09 11.65
C ASP A 220 8.61 -22.94 11.02
N ALA A 221 7.43 -22.36 10.76
CA ALA A 221 6.33 -23.05 10.05
C ALA A 221 6.58 -23.22 8.54
N GLY A 222 7.66 -22.64 8.00
CA GLY A 222 8.03 -22.68 6.59
C GLY A 222 9.25 -23.55 6.28
N SER A 223 9.87 -24.19 7.28
CA SER A 223 11.04 -25.08 7.15
C SER A 223 10.68 -26.55 7.25
#